data_AF-A0A4P7NMQ9-F1
#
_entry.id   AF-A0A4P7NMQ9-F1
#
_cell.length_a   1.000
_cell.length_b   1.000
_cell.length_c   1.000
_cell.angle_alpha   90.00
_cell.angle_beta   90.00
_cell.angle_gamma   90.00
#
_symmetry.space_group_name_H-M   'P 1'
#
loop_
_entity.id
_entity.type
_entity.pdbx_description
1 polymer ?
#
loop_
_entity_poly.entity_id
_entity_poly.type
_entity_poly.pdbx_seq_one_letter_code
_entity_poly.pdbx_strand_id
1 'polypeptide(L)'
;MYHHNWHLWYQPQPLPPLPPLLVPPHPPLQPLIPVFPPPPPAPPQPLLIPLAPPLPQRLPLPPPPPPPRPAPPPAESVMGDYIVTKTTPMPVHLLGGCNREAQRAHLLADMLESLRQAVSESLHTHMVAVGIELRQTCRLLRELTERAHVHERRVPVALDYVQVLLPCLMRTLTDMWQYIEDKTMPRDTRWRKMYNDLTNEGGMPLHQRFLTYNNFLYLLNQMVAGSPHFDLHALERFQEKILSLRVKMGINKLPARIGPPPEQALVQISARGQTTNHWAKHVYKRSLASRTPLEGKKRESVVHTRNGHASELSYPQGTELLFRSVFDNENVSMSFYLIPTYTSAKTAKRAPFIVGCHYRDGFPKSSKQGVHELCIRKSGGRGLVLTGWDDRKNRPSPWAALAFNTWEEMVLFYCSFLSLKVSSPLMMSLQPDEWKLEGEHKMFQAMIIEDGAEHSLQVLEDSNCGGLRLLTEVSRGDQQYRPIWTAFVTHQCQSSTWLEIISQNVVWVKELQLYVFSTRYREENMRQNKYGAFEIHFKQPAAAARFARCFLPPPSPPASVMHPEDIEERSESRESRLAASVDSTRSGSLPPLHGPP
;
A
#
# COMPACT_ATOMS: atom_id res chain seq x y z
N MET A 1 -37.92 -8.75 8.38
CA MET A 1 -38.23 -9.93 7.56
C MET A 1 -36.95 -10.38 6.90
N TYR A 2 -36.34 -11.45 7.42
CA TYR A 2 -35.01 -11.93 7.04
C TYR A 2 -35.11 -12.83 5.79
N HIS A 3 -34.41 -12.49 4.71
CA HIS A 3 -34.39 -13.32 3.49
C HIS A 3 -33.31 -14.42 3.57
N HIS A 4 -33.77 -15.66 3.51
CA HIS A 4 -33.03 -16.92 3.69
C HIS A 4 -32.35 -17.47 2.40
N ASN A 5 -32.15 -16.65 1.35
CA ASN A 5 -31.87 -17.18 0.00
C ASN A 5 -30.40 -17.21 -0.45
N TRP A 6 -29.43 -16.93 0.43
CA TRP A 6 -28.00 -17.01 0.08
C TRP A 6 -27.48 -18.46 0.02
N HIS A 7 -28.04 -19.38 0.82
CA HIS A 7 -27.60 -20.78 0.87
C HIS A 7 -27.92 -21.58 -0.41
N LEU A 8 -28.87 -21.12 -1.23
CA LEU A 8 -29.31 -21.85 -2.42
C LEU A 8 -28.32 -21.78 -3.61
N TRP A 9 -27.32 -20.91 -3.56
CA TRP A 9 -26.23 -20.83 -4.55
C TRP A 9 -24.87 -21.30 -4.00
N TYR A 10 -24.84 -21.63 -2.70
CA TYR A 10 -23.65 -21.99 -1.95
C TYR A 10 -23.91 -23.27 -1.15
N GLN A 11 -24.01 -24.40 -1.85
CA GLN A 11 -23.59 -25.66 -1.24
C GLN A 11 -22.06 -25.77 -1.40
N PRO A 12 -21.30 -26.01 -0.31
CA PRO A 12 -19.89 -26.30 -0.42
C PRO A 12 -19.73 -27.64 -1.17
N GLN A 13 -19.13 -27.61 -2.37
CA GLN A 13 -18.47 -28.82 -2.86
C GLN A 13 -17.12 -28.91 -2.13
N PRO A 14 -16.87 -29.97 -1.33
CA PRO A 14 -15.55 -30.19 -0.77
C PRO A 14 -14.57 -30.43 -1.92
N LEU A 15 -13.39 -29.80 -1.85
CA LEU A 15 -12.25 -30.21 -2.68
C LEU A 15 -11.97 -31.70 -2.42
N PRO A 16 -11.66 -32.51 -3.44
CA PRO A 16 -11.26 -33.89 -3.23
C PRO A 16 -10.01 -33.94 -2.31
N PRO A 17 -9.95 -34.85 -1.33
CA PRO A 17 -8.79 -34.97 -0.45
C PRO A 17 -7.55 -35.35 -1.27
N LEU A 18 -6.42 -34.69 -0.96
CA LEU A 18 -5.11 -35.12 -1.43
C LEU A 18 -4.85 -36.58 -1.01
N PRO A 19 -4.23 -37.41 -1.86
CA PRO A 19 -3.92 -38.80 -1.51
C PRO A 19 -2.99 -38.84 -0.29
N PRO A 20 -3.20 -39.77 0.66
CA PRO A 20 -2.40 -39.84 1.88
C PRO A 20 -0.98 -40.27 1.55
N LEU A 21 0.00 -39.45 1.96
CA LEU A 21 1.39 -39.86 2.07
C LEU A 21 1.49 -40.86 3.23
N LEU A 22 1.78 -42.11 2.90
CA LEU A 22 2.13 -43.17 3.84
C LEU A 22 3.41 -42.78 4.59
N VAL A 23 3.27 -42.45 5.88
CA VAL A 23 4.39 -42.32 6.82
C VAL A 23 4.25 -43.48 7.82
N PRO A 24 5.31 -44.29 8.06
CA PRO A 24 5.24 -45.43 8.96
C PRO A 24 5.18 -44.99 10.43
N PRO A 25 4.59 -45.82 11.32
CA PRO A 25 4.34 -45.45 12.71
C PRO A 25 5.62 -45.52 13.56
N HIS A 26 5.92 -44.43 14.28
CA HIS A 26 6.87 -44.42 15.39
C HIS A 26 6.17 -44.74 16.73
N PRO A 27 6.85 -45.42 17.67
CA PRO A 27 6.27 -45.87 18.93
C PRO A 27 6.08 -44.74 19.96
N PRO A 28 5.22 -44.92 20.97
CA PRO A 28 4.83 -43.86 21.90
C PRO A 28 5.94 -43.56 22.92
N LEU A 29 6.31 -42.27 23.02
CA LEU A 29 7.13 -41.75 24.12
C LEU A 29 6.25 -41.45 25.33
N GLN A 30 6.65 -41.98 26.48
CA GLN A 30 6.05 -41.73 27.79
C GLN A 30 6.30 -40.28 28.25
N PRO A 31 5.38 -39.66 29.02
CA PRO A 31 5.57 -38.32 29.56
C PRO A 31 6.54 -38.33 30.75
N LEU A 32 7.71 -37.69 30.58
CA LEU A 32 8.56 -37.29 31.70
C LEU A 32 7.91 -36.10 32.41
N ILE A 33 7.47 -36.31 33.65
CA ILE A 33 7.02 -35.28 34.57
C ILE A 33 8.25 -34.56 35.13
N PRO A 34 8.43 -33.24 34.91
CA PRO A 34 9.48 -32.50 35.59
C PRO A 34 9.07 -32.19 37.03
N VAL A 35 9.80 -32.74 37.99
CA VAL A 35 9.76 -32.33 39.39
C VAL A 35 10.59 -31.06 39.54
N PHE A 36 9.93 -29.94 39.86
CA PHE A 36 10.62 -28.70 40.24
C PHE A 36 10.82 -28.63 41.76
N PRO A 37 11.99 -28.19 42.25
CA PRO A 37 12.19 -27.91 43.67
C PRO A 37 11.45 -26.63 44.09
N PRO A 38 11.06 -26.48 45.37
CA PRO A 38 10.34 -25.31 45.86
C PRO A 38 11.24 -24.06 45.89
N PRO A 39 10.65 -22.85 45.74
CA PRO A 39 11.40 -21.60 45.80
C PRO A 39 11.86 -21.26 47.24
N PRO A 40 12.99 -20.57 47.40
CA PRO A 40 13.47 -20.12 48.70
C PRO A 40 12.61 -18.99 49.29
N PRO A 41 12.59 -18.83 50.63
CA PRO A 41 11.73 -17.86 51.32
C PRO A 41 12.15 -16.41 51.04
N ALA A 42 11.16 -15.55 50.83
CA ALA A 42 11.34 -14.12 50.61
C ALA A 42 11.78 -13.40 51.91
N PRO A 43 12.65 -12.37 51.83
CA PRO A 43 13.04 -11.55 52.97
C PRO A 43 11.89 -10.63 53.43
N PRO A 44 11.86 -10.25 54.72
CA PRO A 44 10.74 -9.53 55.33
C PRO A 44 10.62 -8.09 54.80
N GLN A 45 9.39 -7.71 54.43
CA GLN A 45 9.06 -6.33 54.07
C GLN A 45 9.00 -5.45 55.34
N PRO A 46 9.55 -4.22 55.30
CA PRO A 46 9.42 -3.29 56.43
C PRO A 46 7.99 -2.75 56.55
N LEU A 47 7.51 -2.75 57.80
CA LEU A 47 6.20 -2.25 58.24
C LEU A 47 6.04 -0.77 57.89
N LEU A 48 5.09 -0.46 57.00
CA LEU A 48 4.60 0.90 56.78
C LEU A 48 3.62 1.28 57.90
N ILE A 49 4.02 2.28 58.68
CA ILE A 49 3.22 2.95 59.71
C ILE A 49 2.02 3.65 59.03
N PRO A 50 0.78 3.50 59.52
CA PRO A 50 -0.36 4.23 58.98
C PRO A 50 -0.29 5.71 59.39
N LEU A 51 -0.16 6.61 58.42
CA LEU A 51 -0.37 8.04 58.64
C LEU A 51 -1.88 8.30 58.87
N ALA A 52 -2.16 9.11 59.89
CA ALA A 52 -3.50 9.53 60.29
C ALA A 52 -4.25 10.28 59.16
N PRO A 53 -5.59 10.16 59.10
CA PRO A 53 -6.39 10.84 58.08
C PRO A 53 -6.44 12.36 58.35
N PRO A 54 -6.39 13.22 57.31
CA PRO A 54 -6.57 14.65 57.47
C PRO A 54 -8.03 15.02 57.74
N LEU A 55 -8.21 16.04 58.59
CA LEU A 55 -9.47 16.67 58.96
C LEU A 55 -10.26 17.22 57.75
N PRO A 56 -11.61 17.26 57.83
CA PRO A 56 -12.46 17.68 56.71
C PRO A 56 -12.37 19.18 56.46
N GLN A 57 -11.84 19.56 55.30
CA GLN A 57 -11.97 20.93 54.79
C GLN A 57 -13.36 21.14 54.20
N ARG A 58 -14.05 22.18 54.68
CA ARG A 58 -15.36 22.63 54.20
C ARG A 58 -15.32 22.97 52.70
N LEU A 59 -16.16 22.31 51.92
CA LEU A 59 -16.46 22.67 50.53
C LEU A 59 -17.19 24.03 50.48
N PRO A 60 -16.86 24.93 49.53
CA PRO A 60 -17.67 26.11 49.23
C PRO A 60 -19.03 25.68 48.63
N LEU A 61 -20.10 26.35 49.05
CA LEU A 61 -21.45 26.16 48.49
C LEU A 61 -21.46 26.48 46.98
N PRO A 62 -22.23 25.73 46.17
CA PRO A 62 -22.40 26.03 44.75
C PRO A 62 -23.22 27.31 44.57
N PRO A 63 -22.96 28.11 43.50
CA PRO A 63 -23.75 29.29 43.20
C PRO A 63 -25.19 28.91 42.81
N PRO A 64 -26.18 29.81 43.04
CA PRO A 64 -27.57 29.55 42.74
C PRO A 64 -27.82 29.39 41.22
N PRO A 65 -28.82 28.59 40.82
CA PRO A 65 -29.13 28.36 39.42
C PRO A 65 -29.66 29.64 38.74
N PRO A 66 -29.37 29.84 37.44
CA PRO A 66 -29.90 30.98 36.70
C PRO A 66 -31.42 30.85 36.48
N PRO A 67 -32.12 31.98 36.30
CA PRO A 67 -33.58 32.00 36.13
C PRO A 67 -34.02 31.22 34.88
N PRO A 68 -35.25 30.67 34.89
CA PRO A 68 -35.77 29.86 33.79
C PRO A 68 -35.88 30.71 32.52
N ARG A 69 -35.33 30.21 31.41
CA ARG A 69 -35.49 30.82 30.09
C ARG A 69 -36.95 30.74 29.65
N PRO A 70 -37.47 31.76 28.93
CA PRO A 70 -38.80 31.70 28.35
C PRO A 70 -38.91 30.55 27.34
N ALA A 71 -40.08 29.93 27.33
CA ALA A 71 -40.41 28.80 26.46
C ALA A 71 -40.20 29.18 24.97
N PRO A 72 -39.64 28.27 24.16
CA PRO A 72 -39.57 28.48 22.72
C PRO A 72 -40.99 28.53 22.13
N PRO A 73 -41.24 29.34 21.09
CA PRO A 73 -42.53 29.36 20.40
C PRO A 73 -42.83 27.98 19.80
N PRO A 74 -44.11 27.60 19.67
CA PRO A 74 -44.50 26.33 19.09
C PRO A 74 -43.97 26.26 17.65
N ALA A 75 -43.34 25.14 17.32
CA ALA A 75 -42.80 24.86 16.01
C ALA A 75 -43.91 24.96 14.96
N GLU A 76 -43.86 25.99 14.14
CA GLU A 76 -44.57 26.00 12.87
C GLU A 76 -44.05 24.85 12.01
N SER A 77 -45.01 24.05 11.57
CA SER A 77 -44.86 22.93 10.65
C SER A 77 -44.09 23.34 9.39
N VAL A 78 -42.83 22.92 9.31
CA VAL A 78 -42.16 22.69 8.02
C VAL A 78 -42.01 21.18 7.89
N MET A 79 -43.07 20.59 7.32
CA MET A 79 -43.16 19.21 6.91
C MET A 79 -42.02 18.88 5.94
N GLY A 80 -41.06 18.12 6.44
CA GLY A 80 -39.87 17.69 5.70
C GLY A 80 -39.20 16.48 6.35
N ASP A 81 -40.01 15.60 6.96
CA ASP A 81 -39.58 14.30 7.46
C ASP A 81 -39.20 13.38 6.29
N TYR A 82 -37.96 13.51 5.80
CA TYR A 82 -37.35 12.47 5.01
C TYR A 82 -36.71 11.43 5.94
N ILE A 83 -37.44 10.34 6.07
CA ILE A 83 -37.03 9.00 6.51
C ILE A 83 -35.49 8.81 6.46
N VAL A 84 -34.83 9.00 7.60
CA VAL A 84 -33.50 8.43 7.83
C VAL A 84 -33.73 6.97 8.20
N THR A 85 -33.82 6.08 7.21
CA THR A 85 -33.68 4.65 7.48
C THR A 85 -32.29 4.46 8.10
N LYS A 86 -32.24 4.04 9.37
CA LYS A 86 -31.05 3.45 9.97
C LYS A 86 -30.65 2.24 9.13
N THR A 87 -29.83 2.44 8.10
CA THR A 87 -29.19 1.33 7.38
C THR A 87 -28.17 0.72 8.34
N THR A 88 -28.51 -0.44 8.89
CA THR A 88 -27.53 -1.31 9.56
C THR A 88 -26.35 -1.55 8.62
N PRO A 89 -25.10 -1.51 9.11
CA PRO A 89 -23.93 -1.80 8.28
C PRO A 89 -24.09 -3.19 7.66
N MET A 90 -24.11 -3.26 6.32
CA MET A 90 -24.17 -4.54 5.60
C MET A 90 -22.77 -5.16 5.65
N PRO A 91 -22.62 -6.35 6.23
CA PRO A 91 -21.31 -6.87 6.54
C PRO A 91 -20.53 -7.25 5.26
N VAL A 92 -19.26 -6.84 5.22
CA VAL A 92 -18.35 -6.95 4.06
C VAL A 92 -18.11 -8.40 3.60
N HIS A 93 -18.45 -9.40 4.43
CA HIS A 93 -18.41 -10.82 4.04
C HIS A 93 -19.31 -11.14 2.84
N LEU A 94 -20.27 -10.28 2.49
CA LEU A 94 -21.08 -10.40 1.27
C LEU A 94 -20.26 -10.31 -0.02
N LEU A 95 -19.05 -9.73 0.03
CA LEU A 95 -18.07 -9.77 -1.06
C LEU A 95 -17.13 -10.99 -0.99
N GLY A 96 -17.39 -11.96 -0.10
CA GLY A 96 -16.61 -13.19 -0.01
C GLY A 96 -16.55 -13.97 -1.34
N GLY A 97 -17.57 -13.84 -2.18
CA GLY A 97 -17.57 -14.36 -3.55
C GLY A 97 -16.46 -13.76 -4.42
N CYS A 98 -16.20 -12.45 -4.31
CA CYS A 98 -15.12 -11.78 -5.05
C CYS A 98 -13.74 -12.35 -4.68
N ASN A 99 -13.48 -12.62 -3.40
CA ASN A 99 -12.22 -13.22 -2.98
C ASN A 99 -12.02 -14.65 -3.52
N ARG A 100 -13.09 -15.46 -3.54
CA ARG A 100 -13.05 -16.83 -4.11
C ARG A 100 -12.78 -16.82 -5.60
N GLU A 101 -13.47 -15.95 -6.34
CA GLU A 101 -13.27 -15.85 -7.79
C GLU A 101 -11.92 -15.21 -8.14
N ALA A 102 -11.40 -14.31 -7.30
CA ALA A 102 -10.04 -13.80 -7.43
C ALA A 102 -9.00 -14.93 -7.29
N GLN A 103 -9.20 -15.82 -6.33
CA GLN A 103 -8.36 -17.00 -6.15
C GLN A 103 -8.43 -17.94 -7.36
N ARG A 104 -9.64 -18.26 -7.83
CA ARG A 104 -9.81 -19.13 -9.00
C ARG A 104 -9.14 -18.54 -10.24
N ALA A 105 -9.31 -17.23 -10.48
CA ALA A 105 -8.66 -16.53 -11.59
C ALA A 105 -7.12 -16.57 -11.49
N HIS A 106 -6.56 -16.44 -10.29
CA HIS A 106 -5.12 -16.55 -10.06
C HIS A 106 -4.59 -17.95 -10.38
N LEU A 107 -5.21 -18.99 -9.82
CA LEU A 107 -4.82 -20.38 -10.05
C LEU A 107 -4.95 -20.75 -11.54
N LEU A 108 -6.03 -20.32 -12.20
CA LEU A 108 -6.20 -20.54 -13.64
C LEU A 108 -5.15 -19.84 -14.47
N ALA A 109 -4.70 -18.65 -14.09
CA ALA A 109 -3.62 -17.98 -14.81
C ALA A 109 -2.30 -18.78 -14.72
N ASP A 110 -2.00 -19.38 -13.57
CA ASP A 110 -0.80 -20.21 -13.39
C ASP A 110 -0.92 -21.58 -14.08
N MET A 111 -2.11 -22.18 -14.06
CA MET A 111 -2.41 -23.40 -14.82
C MET A 111 -2.32 -23.16 -16.33
N LEU A 112 -2.82 -22.02 -16.80
CA LEU A 112 -2.76 -21.64 -18.21
C LEU A 112 -1.33 -21.38 -18.66
N GLU A 113 -0.51 -20.75 -17.81
CA GLU A 113 0.92 -20.55 -18.07
C GLU A 113 1.67 -21.90 -18.12
N SER A 114 1.35 -22.82 -17.21
CA SER A 114 1.90 -24.18 -17.21
C SER A 114 1.49 -24.95 -18.48
N LEU A 115 0.24 -24.79 -18.93
CA LEU A 115 -0.24 -25.37 -20.17
C LEU A 115 0.49 -24.77 -21.38
N ARG A 116 0.70 -23.44 -21.39
CA ARG A 116 1.39 -22.71 -22.46
C ARG A 116 2.79 -23.24 -22.69
N GLN A 117 3.53 -23.51 -21.62
CA GLN A 117 4.88 -24.08 -21.68
C GLN A 117 4.93 -25.49 -22.28
N ALA A 118 3.78 -26.18 -22.37
CA ALA A 118 3.68 -27.56 -22.82
C ALA A 118 2.97 -27.73 -24.18
N VAL A 119 2.63 -26.63 -24.86
CA VAL A 119 1.95 -26.61 -26.17
C VAL A 119 2.75 -25.83 -27.21
N SER A 120 2.43 -26.01 -28.49
CA SER A 120 3.13 -25.33 -29.59
C SER A 120 3.08 -23.80 -29.49
N GLU A 121 4.16 -23.13 -29.92
CA GLU A 121 4.29 -21.66 -29.86
C GLU A 121 3.20 -20.92 -30.64
N SER A 122 2.65 -21.54 -31.69
CA SER A 122 1.55 -20.99 -32.49
C SER A 122 0.30 -20.63 -31.67
N LEU A 123 0.12 -21.24 -30.49
CA LEU A 123 -1.02 -21.01 -29.60
C LEU A 123 -0.75 -19.96 -28.51
N HIS A 124 0.50 -19.53 -28.34
CA HIS A 124 0.92 -18.76 -27.16
C HIS A 124 0.27 -17.37 -27.11
N THR A 125 0.13 -16.67 -28.25
CA THR A 125 -0.37 -15.29 -28.27
C THR A 125 -1.71 -15.12 -27.57
N HIS A 126 -2.68 -16.01 -27.86
CA HIS A 126 -4.01 -15.94 -27.24
C HIS A 126 -4.00 -16.43 -25.78
N MET A 127 -3.14 -17.39 -25.43
CA MET A 127 -2.98 -17.84 -24.04
C MET A 127 -2.41 -16.74 -23.15
N VAL A 128 -1.38 -16.03 -23.64
CA VAL A 128 -0.78 -14.88 -22.95
C VAL A 128 -1.83 -13.79 -22.74
N ALA A 129 -2.60 -13.45 -23.77
CA ALA A 129 -3.67 -12.45 -23.68
C ALA A 129 -4.71 -12.81 -22.60
N VAL A 130 -5.21 -14.05 -22.59
CA VAL A 130 -6.15 -14.51 -21.55
C VAL A 130 -5.50 -14.54 -20.16
N GLY A 131 -4.24 -14.97 -20.07
CA GLY A 131 -3.49 -15.00 -18.81
C GLY A 131 -3.30 -13.63 -18.19
N ILE A 132 -2.99 -12.60 -19.00
CA ILE A 132 -2.90 -11.20 -18.55
C ILE A 132 -4.24 -10.74 -17.98
N GLU A 133 -5.33 -10.97 -18.72
CA GLU A 133 -6.67 -10.53 -18.29
C GLU A 133 -7.16 -11.26 -17.03
N LEU A 134 -6.85 -12.57 -16.87
CA LEU A 134 -7.14 -13.33 -15.64
C LEU A 134 -6.42 -12.75 -14.42
N ARG A 135 -5.12 -12.41 -14.58
CA ARG A 135 -4.35 -11.75 -13.51
C ARG A 135 -4.96 -10.40 -13.18
N GLN A 136 -5.41 -9.64 -14.17
CA GLN A 136 -6.10 -8.37 -13.94
C GLN A 136 -7.45 -8.55 -13.22
N THR A 137 -8.24 -9.56 -13.58
CA THR A 137 -9.49 -9.90 -12.88
C THR A 137 -9.24 -10.21 -11.41
N CYS A 138 -8.23 -11.03 -11.12
CA CYS A 138 -7.81 -11.35 -9.75
C CYS A 138 -7.51 -10.08 -8.94
N ARG A 139 -6.71 -9.17 -9.51
CA ARG A 139 -6.30 -7.92 -8.87
C ARG A 139 -7.49 -7.01 -8.57
N LEU A 140 -8.35 -6.78 -9.56
CA LEU A 140 -9.51 -5.90 -9.42
C LEU A 140 -10.55 -6.41 -8.41
N LEU A 141 -10.73 -7.73 -8.31
CA LEU A 141 -11.61 -8.34 -7.31
C LEU A 141 -11.05 -8.21 -5.89
N ARG A 142 -9.75 -8.43 -5.70
CA ARG A 142 -9.07 -8.22 -4.41
C ARG A 142 -9.17 -6.77 -3.98
N GLU A 143 -8.89 -5.85 -4.90
CA GLU A 143 -8.97 -4.41 -4.66
C GLU A 143 -10.40 -3.96 -4.29
N LEU A 144 -11.42 -4.51 -4.96
CA LEU A 144 -12.82 -4.21 -4.66
C LEU A 144 -13.16 -4.59 -3.22
N THR A 145 -12.77 -5.79 -2.79
CA THR A 145 -12.99 -6.25 -1.43
C THR A 145 -12.24 -5.37 -0.42
N GLU A 146 -10.97 -5.04 -0.66
CA GLU A 146 -10.19 -4.15 0.23
C GLU A 146 -10.86 -2.76 0.35
N ARG A 147 -11.22 -2.12 -0.76
CA ARG A 147 -11.87 -0.80 -0.77
C ARG A 147 -13.25 -0.82 -0.12
N ALA A 148 -14.00 -1.91 -0.26
CA ALA A 148 -15.31 -2.08 0.34
C ALA A 148 -15.28 -2.02 1.88
N HIS A 149 -14.20 -2.49 2.51
CA HIS A 149 -14.04 -2.39 3.96
C HIS A 149 -13.92 -0.93 4.46
N VAL A 150 -13.39 -0.04 3.64
CA VAL A 150 -13.21 1.39 3.94
C VAL A 150 -14.48 2.17 3.64
N HIS A 151 -15.14 1.80 2.54
CA HIS A 151 -16.28 2.50 2.00
C HIS A 151 -17.57 1.68 2.20
N GLU A 152 -17.78 1.18 3.42
CA GLU A 152 -18.89 0.28 3.76
C GLU A 152 -20.27 0.80 3.29
N ARG A 153 -20.49 2.11 3.36
CA ARG A 153 -21.74 2.75 2.90
C ARG A 153 -22.02 2.58 1.41
N ARG A 154 -20.98 2.36 0.60
CA ARG A 154 -21.08 2.16 -0.86
C ARG A 154 -21.22 0.69 -1.22
N VAL A 155 -21.03 -0.22 -0.25
CA VAL A 155 -21.10 -1.67 -0.46
C VAL A 155 -22.48 -2.12 -0.94
N PRO A 156 -23.62 -1.64 -0.41
CA PRO A 156 -24.94 -2.06 -0.93
C PRO A 156 -25.11 -1.79 -2.43
N VAL A 157 -24.67 -0.63 -2.91
CA VAL A 157 -24.70 -0.28 -4.34
C VAL A 157 -23.74 -1.16 -5.12
N ALA A 158 -22.53 -1.38 -4.59
CA ALA A 158 -21.55 -2.22 -5.25
C ALA A 158 -22.03 -3.67 -5.38
N LEU A 159 -22.74 -4.19 -4.37
CA LEU A 159 -23.30 -5.54 -4.39
C LEU A 159 -24.31 -5.75 -5.52
N ASP A 160 -25.12 -4.75 -5.85
CA ASP A 160 -26.05 -4.82 -6.99
C ASP A 160 -25.31 -5.08 -8.31
N TYR A 161 -24.22 -4.35 -8.53
CA TYR A 161 -23.37 -4.53 -9.71
C TYR A 161 -22.56 -5.84 -9.67
N VAL A 162 -22.05 -6.24 -8.50
CA VAL A 162 -21.35 -7.53 -8.33
C VAL A 162 -22.28 -8.70 -8.65
N GLN A 163 -23.56 -8.64 -8.28
CA GLN A 163 -24.52 -9.71 -8.60
C GLN A 163 -24.78 -9.87 -10.10
N VAL A 164 -24.58 -8.81 -10.90
CA VAL A 164 -24.66 -8.88 -12.36
C VAL A 164 -23.49 -9.69 -12.91
N LEU A 165 -22.27 -9.35 -12.47
CA LEU A 165 -21.01 -9.90 -12.98
C LEU A 165 -20.71 -11.31 -12.46
N LEU A 166 -20.78 -11.50 -11.14
CA LEU A 166 -20.14 -12.63 -10.46
C LEU A 166 -20.61 -14.00 -10.98
N PRO A 167 -21.90 -14.23 -11.29
CA PRO A 167 -22.33 -15.51 -11.87
C PRO A 167 -21.71 -15.83 -13.23
N CYS A 168 -21.60 -14.82 -14.12
CA CYS A 168 -20.98 -15.00 -15.44
C CYS A 168 -19.48 -15.28 -15.33
N LEU A 169 -18.80 -14.54 -14.45
CA LEU A 169 -17.39 -14.73 -14.18
C LEU A 169 -17.14 -16.11 -13.57
N MET A 170 -17.88 -16.48 -12.53
CA MET A 170 -17.76 -17.76 -11.84
C MET A 170 -17.92 -18.93 -12.81
N ARG A 171 -18.95 -18.91 -13.66
CA ARG A 171 -19.16 -19.94 -14.68
C ARG A 171 -18.01 -20.00 -15.66
N THR A 172 -17.61 -18.86 -16.23
CA THR A 172 -16.48 -18.80 -17.18
C THR A 172 -15.22 -19.42 -16.56
N LEU A 173 -14.88 -19.06 -15.33
CA LEU A 173 -13.70 -19.59 -14.64
C LEU A 173 -13.84 -21.10 -14.35
N THR A 174 -15.01 -21.56 -13.91
CA THR A 174 -15.25 -22.99 -13.64
C THR A 174 -15.17 -23.83 -14.92
N ASP A 175 -15.73 -23.36 -16.02
CA ASP A 175 -15.69 -24.06 -17.30
C ASP A 175 -14.24 -24.15 -17.81
N MET A 176 -13.48 -23.05 -17.72
CA MET A 176 -12.04 -23.06 -18.03
C MET A 176 -11.27 -24.09 -17.20
N TRP A 177 -11.56 -24.14 -15.89
CA TRP A 177 -10.92 -25.09 -14.98
C TRP A 177 -11.14 -26.53 -15.43
N GLN A 178 -12.38 -26.89 -15.76
CA GLN A 178 -12.74 -28.24 -16.22
C GLN A 178 -11.98 -28.63 -17.49
N TYR A 179 -11.90 -27.74 -18.48
CA TYR A 179 -11.17 -28.03 -19.71
C TYR A 179 -9.66 -28.22 -19.49
N ILE A 180 -9.04 -27.38 -18.65
CA ILE A 180 -7.59 -27.45 -18.42
C ILE A 180 -7.22 -28.72 -17.64
N GLU A 181 -8.05 -29.10 -16.65
CA GLU A 181 -7.83 -30.29 -15.83
C GLU A 181 -8.17 -31.60 -16.52
N ASP A 182 -8.96 -31.60 -17.59
CA ASP A 182 -9.40 -32.82 -18.28
C ASP A 182 -8.20 -33.60 -18.85
N LYS A 183 -7.76 -34.62 -18.11
CA LYS A 183 -6.62 -35.46 -18.48
C LYS A 183 -6.90 -36.39 -19.65
N THR A 184 -8.15 -36.54 -20.07
CA THR A 184 -8.53 -37.42 -21.17
C THR A 184 -8.15 -36.83 -22.54
N MET A 185 -7.98 -35.51 -22.63
CA MET A 185 -7.60 -34.82 -23.87
C MET A 185 -6.10 -34.47 -23.91
N PRO A 186 -5.46 -34.48 -25.10
CA PRO A 186 -4.13 -33.89 -25.30
C PRO A 186 -4.12 -32.40 -24.93
N ARG A 187 -2.96 -31.89 -24.48
CA ARG A 187 -2.80 -30.50 -24.00
C ARG A 187 -3.21 -29.44 -25.03
N ASP A 188 -2.80 -29.59 -26.29
CA ASP A 188 -3.19 -28.67 -27.37
C ASP A 188 -4.71 -28.66 -27.59
N THR A 189 -5.34 -29.84 -27.54
CA THR A 189 -6.78 -30.02 -27.71
C THR A 189 -7.56 -29.36 -26.58
N ARG A 190 -7.09 -29.48 -25.33
CA ARG A 190 -7.72 -28.80 -24.17
C ARG A 190 -7.82 -27.30 -24.40
N TRP A 191 -6.72 -26.66 -24.79
CA TRP A 191 -6.71 -25.21 -25.07
C TRP A 191 -7.63 -24.84 -26.23
N ARG A 192 -7.47 -25.49 -27.39
CA ARG A 192 -8.25 -25.15 -28.59
C ARG A 192 -9.74 -25.32 -28.36
N LYS A 193 -10.14 -26.44 -27.74
CA LYS A 193 -11.54 -26.73 -27.43
C LYS A 193 -12.11 -25.71 -26.45
N MET A 194 -11.43 -25.50 -25.31
CA MET A 194 -11.84 -24.49 -24.32
C MET A 194 -12.01 -23.11 -24.95
N TYR A 195 -11.02 -22.66 -25.73
CA TYR A 195 -11.04 -21.33 -26.33
C TYR A 195 -12.18 -21.19 -27.33
N ASN A 196 -12.39 -22.18 -28.19
CA ASN A 196 -13.44 -22.15 -29.20
C ASN A 196 -14.84 -22.23 -28.57
N ASP A 197 -15.06 -23.17 -27.65
CA ASP A 197 -16.37 -23.40 -27.03
C ASP A 197 -16.80 -22.17 -26.22
N LEU A 198 -15.89 -21.60 -25.41
CA LEU A 198 -16.17 -20.37 -24.67
C LEU A 198 -16.27 -19.14 -25.59
N THR A 199 -15.55 -19.08 -26.70
CA THR A 199 -15.71 -17.99 -27.66
C THR A 199 -17.10 -18.03 -28.32
N ASN A 200 -17.53 -19.22 -28.74
CA ASN A 200 -18.81 -19.45 -29.38
C ASN A 200 -19.99 -19.17 -28.43
N GLU A 201 -19.92 -19.65 -27.19
CA GLU A 201 -20.94 -19.40 -26.15
C GLU A 201 -21.16 -17.90 -25.92
N GLY A 202 -20.08 -17.11 -25.85
CA GLY A 202 -20.17 -15.67 -25.58
C GLY A 202 -20.47 -14.83 -26.83
N GLY A 203 -20.21 -15.39 -28.02
CA GLY A 203 -20.14 -14.65 -29.27
C GLY A 203 -19.03 -13.59 -29.28
N MET A 204 -17.96 -13.79 -28.51
CA MET A 204 -16.78 -12.93 -28.49
C MET A 204 -15.55 -13.71 -28.02
N PRO A 205 -14.34 -13.35 -28.48
CA PRO A 205 -13.10 -13.96 -28.02
C PRO A 205 -12.95 -13.93 -26.49
N LEU A 206 -12.42 -15.01 -25.92
CA LEU A 206 -12.33 -15.19 -24.46
C LEU A 206 -11.57 -14.06 -23.75
N HIS A 207 -10.47 -13.57 -24.33
CA HIS A 207 -9.72 -12.44 -23.77
C HIS A 207 -10.58 -11.14 -23.74
N GLN A 208 -11.38 -10.89 -24.77
CA GLN A 208 -12.29 -9.74 -24.83
C GLN A 208 -13.44 -9.86 -23.82
N ARG A 209 -13.89 -11.09 -23.53
CA ARG A 209 -14.83 -11.38 -22.44
C ARG A 209 -14.26 -10.93 -21.09
N PHE A 210 -13.02 -11.32 -20.76
CA PHE A 210 -12.36 -10.88 -19.53
C PHE A 210 -12.07 -9.38 -19.52
N LEU A 211 -11.68 -8.78 -20.65
CA LEU A 211 -11.52 -7.33 -20.76
C LEU A 211 -12.81 -6.58 -20.41
N THR A 212 -13.97 -7.12 -20.82
CA THR A 212 -15.30 -6.59 -20.46
C THR A 212 -15.53 -6.68 -18.95
N TYR A 213 -15.22 -7.82 -18.33
CA TYR A 213 -15.30 -7.99 -16.86
C TYR A 213 -14.36 -7.03 -16.12
N ASN A 214 -13.13 -6.87 -16.61
CA ASN A 214 -12.10 -6.04 -16.00
C ASN A 214 -12.46 -4.55 -16.08
N ASN A 215 -12.96 -4.07 -17.22
CA ASN A 215 -13.42 -2.69 -17.34
C ASN A 215 -14.61 -2.40 -16.41
N PHE A 216 -15.54 -3.34 -16.29
CA PHE A 216 -16.66 -3.23 -15.34
C PHE A 216 -16.17 -3.18 -13.89
N LEU A 217 -15.29 -4.10 -13.49
CA LEU A 217 -14.69 -4.12 -12.14
C LEU A 217 -13.85 -2.87 -11.85
N TYR A 218 -13.16 -2.33 -12.84
CA TYR A 218 -12.37 -1.10 -12.71
C TYR A 218 -13.27 0.10 -12.40
N LEU A 219 -14.36 0.28 -13.17
CA LEU A 219 -15.35 1.33 -12.91
C LEU A 219 -16.04 1.13 -11.56
N LEU A 220 -16.33 -0.11 -11.18
CA LEU A 220 -16.90 -0.42 -9.88
C LEU A 220 -15.94 -0.06 -8.72
N ASN A 221 -14.65 -0.34 -8.88
CA ASN A 221 -13.62 0.08 -7.94
C ASN A 221 -13.54 1.61 -7.83
N GLN A 222 -13.67 2.33 -8.94
CA GLN A 222 -13.73 3.80 -8.95
C GLN A 222 -14.96 4.34 -8.21
N MET A 223 -16.13 3.73 -8.41
CA MET A 223 -17.37 4.06 -7.71
C MET A 223 -17.20 3.89 -6.19
N VAL A 224 -16.69 2.73 -5.76
CA VAL A 224 -16.45 2.44 -4.33
C VAL A 224 -15.42 3.40 -3.74
N ALA A 225 -14.36 3.76 -4.48
CA ALA A 225 -13.39 4.76 -4.04
C ALA A 225 -13.95 6.20 -4.05
N GLY A 226 -15.01 6.47 -4.81
CA GLY A 226 -15.54 7.83 -5.00
C GLY A 226 -14.57 8.68 -5.82
N SER A 227 -14.00 8.06 -6.86
CA SER A 227 -13.14 8.73 -7.82
C SER A 227 -13.90 9.86 -8.52
N PRO A 228 -13.29 11.05 -8.71
CA PRO A 228 -13.90 12.11 -9.52
C PRO A 228 -13.97 11.72 -11.01
N HIS A 229 -13.22 10.69 -11.44
CA HIS A 229 -13.22 10.17 -12.81
C HIS A 229 -14.22 9.02 -13.01
N PHE A 230 -15.08 8.75 -12.03
CA PHE A 230 -16.09 7.69 -12.15
C PHE A 230 -17.14 8.07 -13.20
N ASP A 231 -17.30 7.21 -14.20
CA ASP A 231 -18.31 7.34 -15.26
C ASP A 231 -19.41 6.29 -15.07
N LEU A 232 -20.59 6.76 -14.62
CA LEU A 232 -21.77 5.92 -14.43
C LEU A 232 -22.28 5.33 -15.75
N HIS A 233 -22.31 6.12 -16.82
CA HIS A 233 -22.81 5.67 -18.12
C HIS A 233 -21.90 4.62 -18.74
N ALA A 234 -20.58 4.70 -18.54
CA ALA A 234 -19.68 3.62 -18.91
C ALA A 234 -19.99 2.33 -18.12
N LEU A 235 -20.23 2.43 -16.80
CA LEU A 235 -20.54 1.28 -15.96
C LEU A 235 -21.83 0.58 -16.42
N GLU A 236 -22.88 1.35 -16.71
CA GLU A 236 -24.17 0.85 -17.22
C GLU A 236 -24.02 0.19 -18.60
N ARG A 237 -23.25 0.79 -19.53
CA ARG A 237 -22.96 0.17 -20.82
C ARG A 237 -22.26 -1.18 -20.69
N PHE A 238 -21.33 -1.32 -19.75
CA PHE A 238 -20.70 -2.61 -19.46
C PHE A 238 -21.66 -3.57 -18.76
N GLN A 239 -22.55 -3.07 -17.89
CA GLN A 239 -23.61 -3.86 -17.26
C GLN A 239 -24.53 -4.50 -18.31
N GLU A 240 -24.98 -3.74 -19.31
CA GLU A 240 -25.80 -4.24 -20.41
C GLU A 240 -25.09 -5.33 -21.21
N LYS A 241 -23.81 -5.13 -21.54
CA LYS A 241 -23.00 -6.15 -22.21
C LYS A 241 -22.90 -7.44 -21.39
N ILE A 242 -22.70 -7.34 -20.07
CA ILE A 242 -22.64 -8.50 -19.18
C ILE A 242 -24.01 -9.17 -19.07
N LEU A 243 -25.11 -8.42 -19.02
CA LEU A 243 -26.46 -8.97 -19.03
C LEU A 243 -26.77 -9.71 -20.33
N SER A 244 -26.36 -9.17 -21.49
CA SER A 244 -26.47 -9.86 -22.77
C SER A 244 -25.68 -11.18 -22.77
N LEU A 245 -24.44 -11.14 -22.27
CA LEU A 245 -23.62 -12.35 -22.11
C LEU A 245 -24.28 -13.36 -21.17
N ARG A 246 -24.89 -12.90 -20.07
CA ARG A 246 -25.59 -13.72 -19.09
C ARG A 246 -26.73 -14.52 -19.72
N VAL A 247 -27.50 -13.89 -20.62
CA VAL A 247 -28.56 -14.55 -21.40
C VAL A 247 -27.98 -15.60 -22.34
N LYS A 248 -26.90 -15.29 -23.06
CA LYS A 248 -26.23 -16.26 -23.95
C LYS A 248 -25.68 -17.47 -23.19
N MET A 249 -25.21 -17.25 -21.96
CA MET A 249 -24.79 -18.31 -21.05
C MET A 249 -25.98 -19.02 -20.38
N GLY A 250 -27.25 -18.65 -20.64
CA GLY A 250 -28.41 -19.29 -20.01
C GLY A 250 -28.53 -19.06 -18.49
N ILE A 251 -27.90 -18.01 -17.96
CA ILE A 251 -27.99 -17.64 -16.54
C ILE A 251 -29.23 -16.75 -16.35
N ASN A 252 -30.41 -17.38 -16.32
CA ASN A 252 -31.70 -16.68 -16.45
C ASN A 252 -32.19 -16.00 -15.16
N LYS A 253 -31.51 -16.18 -14.02
CA LYS A 253 -31.90 -15.53 -12.77
C LYS A 253 -31.55 -14.05 -12.81
N LEU A 254 -32.57 -13.19 -12.71
CA LEU A 254 -32.40 -11.75 -12.56
C LEU A 254 -31.61 -11.42 -11.27
N PRO A 255 -30.65 -10.48 -11.33
CA PRO A 255 -29.96 -9.98 -10.13
C PRO A 255 -30.99 -9.42 -9.14
N ALA A 256 -30.86 -9.77 -7.86
CA ALA A 256 -31.71 -9.21 -6.82
C ALA A 256 -31.15 -7.84 -6.42
N ARG A 257 -31.98 -6.79 -6.54
CA ARG A 257 -31.59 -5.45 -6.08
C ARG A 257 -31.54 -5.45 -4.55
N ILE A 258 -30.37 -5.22 -3.98
CA ILE A 258 -30.10 -5.05 -2.55
C ILE A 258 -30.14 -3.56 -2.18
N GLY A 259 -29.63 -2.68 -3.04
CA GLY A 259 -29.45 -1.26 -2.75
C GLY A 259 -30.58 -0.34 -3.23
N PRO A 260 -30.59 0.93 -2.76
CA PRO A 260 -31.40 1.98 -3.38
C PRO A 260 -30.96 2.23 -4.84
N PRO A 261 -31.79 2.89 -5.66
CA PRO A 261 -31.42 3.19 -7.05
C PRO A 261 -30.04 3.86 -7.17
N PRO A 262 -29.21 3.47 -8.17
CA PRO A 262 -27.83 3.95 -8.29
C PRO A 262 -27.72 5.47 -8.26
N GLU A 263 -28.59 6.17 -8.98
CA GLU A 263 -28.64 7.63 -9.03
C GLU A 263 -28.87 8.26 -7.64
N GLN A 264 -29.85 7.74 -6.89
CA GLN A 264 -30.14 8.22 -5.54
C GLN A 264 -29.00 7.90 -4.57
N ALA A 265 -28.39 6.72 -4.71
CA ALA A 265 -27.28 6.31 -3.87
C ALA A 265 -26.03 7.16 -4.13
N LEU A 266 -25.72 7.46 -5.39
CA LEU A 266 -24.56 8.27 -5.79
C LEU A 266 -24.68 9.74 -5.38
N VAL A 267 -25.90 10.31 -5.40
CA VAL A 267 -26.18 11.65 -4.85
C VAL A 267 -25.98 11.68 -3.33
N GLN A 268 -26.48 10.68 -2.61
CA GLN A 268 -26.27 10.55 -1.15
C GLN A 268 -24.79 10.34 -0.78
N ILE A 269 -24.05 9.63 -1.64
CA ILE A 269 -22.61 9.38 -1.49
C ILE A 269 -21.78 10.66 -1.65
N SER A 270 -22.15 11.53 -2.59
CA SER A 270 -21.43 12.78 -2.89
C SER A 270 -21.65 13.85 -1.82
N ALA A 271 -22.84 13.89 -1.21
CA ALA A 271 -23.22 14.94 -0.25
C ALA A 271 -22.54 14.86 1.13
N ARG A 272 -21.84 13.76 1.47
CA ARG A 272 -21.28 13.54 2.83
C ARG A 272 -19.82 13.10 2.89
N GLY A 273 -19.11 13.04 1.75
CA GLY A 273 -17.72 12.59 1.68
C GLY A 273 -16.72 13.70 1.95
N GLN A 274 -16.52 14.11 3.21
CA GLN A 274 -15.34 14.90 3.58
C GLN A 274 -14.10 14.00 3.50
N THR A 275 -13.51 13.85 2.31
CA THR A 275 -12.14 13.31 2.22
C THR A 275 -11.21 14.31 2.86
N THR A 276 -10.40 13.89 3.84
CA THR A 276 -9.41 14.80 4.41
C THR A 276 -8.32 15.05 3.36
N ASN A 277 -7.88 16.30 3.29
CA ASN A 277 -6.74 16.72 2.48
C ASN A 277 -5.43 16.32 3.18
N HIS A 278 -5.21 15.03 3.34
CA HIS A 278 -4.04 14.48 4.03
C HIS A 278 -2.86 14.36 3.07
N TRP A 279 -1.66 14.81 3.48
CA TRP A 279 -0.44 14.81 2.66
C TRP A 279 -0.13 13.44 2.05
N ALA A 280 -0.38 12.36 2.80
CA ALA A 280 -0.07 10.99 2.38
C ALA A 280 -0.84 10.54 1.12
N LYS A 281 -1.99 11.17 0.82
CA LYS A 281 -2.75 10.93 -0.42
C LYS A 281 -2.09 11.54 -1.66
N HIS A 282 -1.15 12.47 -1.48
CA HIS A 282 -0.52 13.22 -2.56
C HIS A 282 0.91 12.77 -2.83
N VAL A 283 1.65 12.38 -1.79
CA VAL A 283 3.04 11.90 -1.90
C VAL A 283 3.18 10.79 -2.96
N TYR A 284 2.26 9.82 -2.94
CA TYR A 284 2.27 8.68 -3.85
C TYR A 284 1.58 8.93 -5.21
N LYS A 285 1.00 10.11 -5.43
CA LYS A 285 0.47 10.51 -6.74
C LYS A 285 1.54 11.16 -7.62
N ARG A 286 2.59 11.70 -7.02
CA ARG A 286 3.72 12.30 -7.74
C ARG A 286 4.57 11.19 -8.35
N SER A 287 5.07 11.40 -9.56
CA SER A 287 6.08 10.53 -10.16
C SER A 287 7.36 10.55 -9.33
N LEU A 288 8.13 9.47 -9.36
CA LEU A 288 9.46 9.45 -8.76
C LEU A 288 10.43 10.28 -9.61
N ALA A 289 11.21 11.16 -8.98
CA ALA A 289 12.23 11.97 -9.67
C ALA A 289 13.35 11.11 -10.26
N SER A 290 13.63 9.98 -9.63
CA SER A 290 14.58 8.96 -10.07
C SER A 290 14.09 7.56 -9.64
N ARG A 291 14.68 6.52 -10.22
CA ARG A 291 14.40 5.11 -9.90
C ARG A 291 15.71 4.35 -9.80
N THR A 292 16.43 4.57 -8.72
CA THR A 292 17.72 3.96 -8.46
C THR A 292 17.51 2.50 -8.04
N PRO A 293 17.99 1.51 -8.81
CA PRO A 293 17.81 0.12 -8.48
C PRO A 293 18.59 -0.23 -7.21
N LEU A 294 17.96 -1.00 -6.32
CA LEU A 294 18.64 -1.50 -5.13
C LEU A 294 19.37 -2.81 -5.43
N GLU A 295 20.63 -2.93 -5.00
CA GLU A 295 21.43 -4.14 -5.17
C GLU A 295 21.14 -5.21 -4.12
N GLY A 296 21.38 -6.48 -4.46
CA GLY A 296 21.22 -7.62 -3.57
C GLY A 296 20.05 -8.55 -3.93
N LYS A 297 20.06 -9.74 -3.31
CA LYS A 297 19.08 -10.80 -3.57
C LYS A 297 17.70 -10.37 -3.13
N LYS A 298 16.77 -10.26 -4.10
CA LYS A 298 15.37 -9.99 -3.83
C LYS A 298 14.79 -11.12 -2.96
N ARG A 299 14.31 -10.75 -1.78
CA ARG A 299 13.48 -11.62 -0.93
C ARG A 299 12.02 -11.31 -1.23
N GLU A 300 11.15 -12.30 -1.09
CA GLU A 300 9.71 -12.07 -1.17
C GLU A 300 9.27 -11.23 0.03
N SER A 301 8.41 -10.26 -0.23
CA SER A 301 7.70 -9.54 0.80
C SER A 301 6.69 -10.48 1.45
N VAL A 302 6.49 -10.30 2.74
CA VAL A 302 5.60 -11.14 3.53
C VAL A 302 4.96 -10.31 4.62
N VAL A 303 3.67 -10.55 4.85
CA VAL A 303 2.98 -10.12 6.07
C VAL A 303 2.81 -11.33 6.96
N HIS A 304 3.34 -11.26 8.17
CA HIS A 304 3.20 -12.28 9.19
C HIS A 304 1.85 -12.10 9.88
N THR A 305 0.85 -12.75 9.32
CA THR A 305 -0.50 -12.72 9.89
C THR A 305 -0.58 -13.64 11.10
N ARG A 306 -1.08 -13.12 12.22
CA ARG A 306 -1.66 -13.99 13.26
C ARG A 306 -2.90 -14.66 12.65
N ASN A 307 -3.23 -15.89 13.05
CA ASN A 307 -4.31 -16.71 12.48
C ASN A 307 -5.72 -16.05 12.60
N GLY A 308 -5.97 -15.02 11.81
CA GLY A 308 -7.25 -14.33 11.65
C GLY A 308 -7.53 -14.14 10.15
N HIS A 309 -8.79 -14.28 9.77
CA HIS A 309 -9.21 -14.15 8.37
C HIS A 309 -9.38 -12.68 8.00
N ALA A 310 -9.13 -12.31 6.74
CA ALA A 310 -9.33 -10.93 6.27
C ALA A 310 -10.75 -10.39 6.44
N SER A 311 -11.73 -11.28 6.50
CA SER A 311 -13.14 -10.97 6.76
C SER A 311 -13.43 -10.46 8.18
N GLU A 312 -12.48 -10.51 9.11
CA GLU A 312 -12.63 -10.03 10.50
C GLU A 312 -12.19 -8.57 10.70
N LEU A 313 -11.69 -7.91 9.64
CA LEU A 313 -11.29 -6.51 9.71
C LEU A 313 -12.52 -5.59 9.70
N SER A 314 -13.14 -5.41 10.86
CA SER A 314 -14.10 -4.32 11.07
C SER A 314 -13.34 -2.99 11.21
N TYR A 315 -13.82 -1.98 10.50
CA TYR A 315 -13.34 -0.60 10.61
C TYR A 315 -14.47 0.26 11.20
N PRO A 316 -14.18 1.10 12.19
CA PRO A 316 -15.19 2.01 12.73
C PRO A 316 -15.59 3.05 11.69
N GLN A 317 -16.80 3.57 11.83
CA GLN A 317 -17.31 4.63 10.95
C GLN A 317 -16.38 5.85 11.00
N GLY A 318 -16.00 6.35 9.81
CA GLY A 318 -15.09 7.48 9.69
C GLY A 318 -13.62 7.09 9.49
N THR A 319 -13.32 5.80 9.37
CA THR A 319 -12.04 5.33 8.85
C THR A 319 -11.78 5.86 7.44
N GLU A 320 -10.54 6.26 7.20
CA GLU A 320 -10.10 6.84 5.93
C GLU A 320 -8.84 6.17 5.44
N LEU A 321 -8.84 5.67 4.20
CA LEU A 321 -7.65 5.19 3.52
C LEU A 321 -6.75 6.38 3.12
N LEU A 322 -5.48 6.32 3.50
CA LEU A 322 -4.47 7.29 3.13
C LEU A 322 -3.77 6.92 1.83
N PHE A 323 -3.13 5.74 1.80
CA PHE A 323 -2.48 5.20 0.60
C PHE A 323 -2.35 3.69 0.72
N ARG A 324 -2.07 3.06 -0.41
CA ARG A 324 -1.82 1.62 -0.55
C ARG A 324 -0.54 1.42 -1.35
N SER A 325 0.33 0.55 -0.86
CA SER A 325 1.53 0.08 -1.56
C SER A 325 1.39 -1.40 -1.84
N VAL A 326 1.80 -1.83 -3.04
CA VAL A 326 1.74 -3.24 -3.46
C VAL A 326 3.14 -3.77 -3.71
N PHE A 327 3.33 -5.06 -3.42
CA PHE A 327 4.61 -5.75 -3.49
C PHE A 327 4.41 -7.11 -4.16
N ASP A 328 5.48 -7.62 -4.76
CA ASP A 328 5.56 -8.96 -5.38
C ASP A 328 4.37 -9.31 -6.27
N ASN A 329 4.19 -8.51 -7.33
CA ASN A 329 3.11 -8.68 -8.30
C ASN A 329 1.71 -8.66 -7.66
N GLU A 330 1.56 -7.85 -6.61
CA GLU A 330 0.32 -7.66 -5.84
C GLU A 330 -0.06 -8.86 -4.95
N ASN A 331 0.89 -9.76 -4.68
CA ASN A 331 0.73 -10.80 -3.67
C ASN A 331 0.77 -10.25 -2.25
N VAL A 332 1.40 -9.10 -2.05
CA VAL A 332 1.40 -8.39 -0.76
C VAL A 332 0.92 -6.95 -0.97
N SER A 333 0.08 -6.47 -0.07
CA SER A 333 -0.33 -5.06 -0.03
C SER A 333 -0.25 -4.52 1.39
N MET A 334 0.17 -3.25 1.49
CA MET A 334 0.22 -2.48 2.72
C MET A 334 -0.67 -1.26 2.56
N SER A 335 -1.72 -1.15 3.37
CA SER A 335 -2.68 -0.04 3.34
C SER A 335 -2.63 0.73 4.65
N PHE A 336 -2.50 2.06 4.57
CA PHE A 336 -2.48 2.94 5.73
C PHE A 336 -3.82 3.63 5.90
N TYR A 337 -4.32 3.66 7.13
CA TYR A 337 -5.62 4.20 7.50
C TYR A 337 -5.51 5.23 8.60
N LEU A 338 -6.35 6.25 8.56
CA LEU A 338 -6.70 7.04 9.74
C LEU A 338 -7.97 6.48 10.34
N ILE A 339 -7.88 6.01 11.58
CA ILE A 339 -9.01 5.43 12.31
C ILE A 339 -9.42 6.39 13.43
N PRO A 340 -10.71 6.78 13.54
CA PRO A 340 -11.21 7.55 14.67
C PRO A 340 -10.98 6.80 15.99
N THR A 341 -10.29 7.46 16.93
CA THR A 341 -10.13 6.99 18.30
C THR A 341 -11.15 7.71 19.18
N TYR A 342 -11.99 6.96 19.87
CA TYR A 342 -12.95 7.54 20.81
C TYR A 342 -12.22 7.90 22.11
N THR A 343 -12.03 9.19 22.36
CA THR A 343 -11.73 9.73 23.68
C THR A 343 -13.00 10.40 24.23
N SER A 344 -13.25 10.27 25.54
CA SER A 344 -14.52 10.68 26.19
C SER A 344 -14.87 12.18 26.05
N ALA A 345 -13.97 13.01 25.53
CA ALA A 345 -14.17 14.43 25.30
C ALA A 345 -14.24 14.78 23.79
N LYS A 346 -15.48 14.90 23.28
CA LYS A 346 -16.00 15.66 22.12
C LYS A 346 -15.20 15.89 20.80
N THR A 347 -14.01 15.35 20.60
CA THR A 347 -13.35 15.31 19.29
C THR A 347 -12.64 13.97 19.13
N ALA A 348 -13.09 13.11 18.22
CA ALA A 348 -12.38 11.88 17.91
C ALA A 348 -11.04 12.25 17.26
N LYS A 349 -9.93 12.13 18.01
CA LYS A 349 -8.60 12.15 17.40
C LYS A 349 -8.53 10.99 16.41
N ARG A 350 -7.76 11.11 15.34
CA ARG A 350 -7.55 10.00 14.39
C ARG A 350 -6.14 9.47 14.57
N ALA A 351 -6.01 8.16 14.69
CA ALA A 351 -4.72 7.49 14.80
C ALA A 351 -4.39 6.73 13.52
N PRO A 352 -3.13 6.72 13.07
CA PRO A 352 -2.70 5.92 11.94
C PRO A 352 -2.62 4.43 12.27
N PHE A 353 -3.21 3.61 11.41
CA PHE A 353 -3.13 2.15 11.41
C PHE A 353 -2.60 1.67 10.07
N ILE A 354 -1.94 0.52 10.08
CA ILE A 354 -1.47 -0.17 8.89
C ILE A 354 -2.11 -1.55 8.82
N VAL A 355 -2.49 -1.94 7.61
CA VAL A 355 -3.05 -3.26 7.33
C VAL A 355 -2.21 -3.88 6.24
N GLY A 356 -1.61 -5.01 6.56
CA GLY A 356 -0.91 -5.85 5.61
C GLY A 356 -1.82 -6.97 5.14
N CYS A 357 -1.93 -7.18 3.84
CA CYS A 357 -2.55 -8.35 3.23
C CYS A 357 -1.49 -9.16 2.49
N HIS A 358 -1.60 -10.49 2.57
CA HIS A 358 -0.76 -11.44 1.86
C HIS A 358 -1.64 -12.51 1.23
N TYR A 359 -1.50 -12.68 -0.08
CA TYR A 359 -2.35 -13.51 -0.93
C TYR A 359 -1.65 -14.80 -1.37
N ARG A 360 -0.95 -15.47 -0.45
CA ARG A 360 -0.32 -16.76 -0.73
C ARG A 360 -1.38 -17.86 -0.80
N ASP A 361 -1.28 -18.72 -1.81
CA ASP A 361 -2.22 -19.82 -2.07
C ASP A 361 -3.66 -19.35 -2.37
N GLY A 362 -3.81 -18.08 -2.74
CA GLY A 362 -5.07 -17.47 -3.14
C GLY A 362 -6.02 -17.04 -2.01
N PHE A 363 -5.74 -17.38 -0.75
CA PHE A 363 -6.52 -16.88 0.39
C PHE A 363 -5.92 -15.56 0.93
N PRO A 364 -6.71 -14.49 1.06
CA PRO A 364 -6.25 -13.28 1.72
C PRO A 364 -6.02 -13.57 3.21
N LYS A 365 -4.76 -13.54 3.62
CA LYS A 365 -4.40 -13.40 5.03
C LYS A 365 -4.12 -11.93 5.28
N SER A 366 -4.72 -11.35 6.29
CA SER A 366 -4.45 -9.95 6.64
C SER A 366 -4.12 -9.78 8.11
N SER A 367 -3.38 -8.73 8.42
CA SER A 367 -3.14 -8.29 9.78
C SER A 367 -3.27 -6.78 9.87
N LYS A 368 -3.83 -6.28 10.97
CA LYS A 368 -3.99 -4.85 11.28
C LYS A 368 -3.19 -4.52 12.52
N GLN A 369 -2.44 -3.44 12.49
CA GLN A 369 -1.66 -2.94 13.62
C GLN A 369 -1.72 -1.41 13.67
N GLY A 370 -1.67 -0.82 14.85
CA GLY A 370 -1.41 0.62 14.99
C GLY A 370 0.00 0.94 14.50
N VAL A 371 0.17 2.01 13.73
CA VAL A 371 1.52 2.43 13.26
C VAL A 371 2.44 2.73 14.45
N HIS A 372 1.87 3.21 15.56
CA HIS A 372 2.58 3.49 16.81
C HIS A 372 3.09 2.23 17.54
N GLU A 373 2.58 1.05 17.20
CA GLU A 373 2.93 -0.23 17.85
C GLU A 373 4.04 -0.99 17.10
N LEU A 374 4.44 -0.48 15.93
CA LEU A 374 5.45 -1.09 15.07
C LEU A 374 6.74 -0.29 15.10
N CYS A 375 7.87 -1.00 15.03
CA CYS A 375 9.17 -0.42 14.72
C CYS A 375 9.57 -0.75 13.28
N ILE A 376 10.23 0.18 12.59
CA ILE A 376 10.70 0.00 11.22
C ILE A 376 12.23 0.04 11.16
N ARG A 377 12.83 -0.85 10.36
CA ARG A 377 14.28 -0.88 10.10
C ARG A 377 14.59 -1.35 8.70
N LYS A 378 15.72 -0.92 8.13
CA LYS A 378 16.24 -1.50 6.88
C LYS A 378 16.74 -2.92 7.14
N SER A 379 16.70 -3.76 6.11
CA SER A 379 17.18 -5.14 6.17
C SER A 379 17.61 -5.62 4.80
N GLY A 380 18.81 -6.19 4.70
CA GLY A 380 19.31 -6.85 3.50
C GLY A 380 19.45 -5.93 2.28
N GLY A 381 19.78 -4.66 2.51
CA GLY A 381 20.04 -3.65 1.47
C GLY A 381 18.84 -3.16 0.67
N ARG A 382 17.82 -4.02 0.47
CA ARG A 382 16.63 -3.74 -0.35
C ARG A 382 15.30 -3.77 0.39
N GLY A 383 15.32 -4.04 1.69
CA GLY A 383 14.11 -4.35 2.44
C GLY A 383 13.87 -3.44 3.63
N LEU A 384 12.60 -3.30 3.99
CA LEU A 384 12.19 -2.77 5.29
C LEU A 384 11.52 -3.89 6.08
N VAL A 385 11.86 -4.03 7.35
CA VAL A 385 11.21 -4.95 8.28
C VAL A 385 10.46 -4.12 9.31
N LEU A 386 9.16 -4.39 9.42
CA LEU A 386 8.31 -3.87 10.46
C LEU A 386 8.19 -4.93 11.56
N THR A 387 8.56 -4.58 12.78
CA THR A 387 8.49 -5.47 13.95
C THR A 387 7.45 -4.96 14.95
N GLY A 388 6.62 -5.85 15.46
CA GLY A 388 5.67 -5.56 16.53
C GLY A 388 5.92 -6.47 17.74
N TRP A 389 5.38 -6.08 18.89
CA TRP A 389 5.45 -6.92 20.09
C TRP A 389 4.58 -8.18 19.96
N ASP A 390 5.14 -9.35 20.26
CA ASP A 390 4.41 -10.62 20.31
C ASP A 390 4.23 -11.06 21.76
N ASP A 391 3.03 -10.86 22.30
CA ASP A 391 2.68 -11.22 23.68
C ASP A 391 2.89 -12.70 23.98
N ARG A 392 2.70 -13.58 22.99
CA ARG A 392 2.87 -15.04 23.18
C ARG A 392 4.33 -15.42 23.32
N LYS A 393 5.22 -14.73 22.61
CA LYS A 393 6.66 -14.97 22.65
C LYS A 393 7.39 -14.03 23.61
N ASN A 394 6.66 -13.07 24.19
CA ASN A 394 7.18 -12.00 25.05
C ASN A 394 8.41 -11.30 24.46
N ARG A 395 8.40 -11.04 23.14
CA ARG A 395 9.53 -10.42 22.43
C ARG A 395 9.09 -9.69 21.16
N PRO A 396 9.89 -8.74 20.65
CA PRO A 396 9.67 -8.19 19.32
C PRO A 396 9.73 -9.29 18.25
N SER A 397 8.78 -9.27 17.32
CA SER A 397 8.70 -10.22 16.22
C SER A 397 8.44 -9.51 14.89
N PRO A 398 8.94 -10.04 13.76
CA PRO A 398 8.59 -9.51 12.44
C PRO A 398 7.08 -9.56 12.22
N TRP A 399 6.48 -8.42 11.90
CA TRP A 399 5.09 -8.28 11.50
C TRP A 399 4.98 -8.21 9.97
N ALA A 400 5.91 -7.52 9.31
CA ALA A 400 6.05 -7.55 7.86
C ALA A 400 7.53 -7.42 7.46
N ALA A 401 7.89 -8.03 6.33
CA ALA A 401 9.14 -7.77 5.64
C ALA A 401 8.79 -7.40 4.20
N LEU A 402 9.26 -6.25 3.73
CA LEU A 402 8.90 -5.66 2.45
C LEU A 402 10.15 -5.51 1.61
N ALA A 403 10.11 -5.95 0.35
CA ALA A 403 11.21 -5.83 -0.59
C ALA A 403 10.90 -4.78 -1.66
N PHE A 404 11.82 -3.83 -1.83
CA PHE A 404 11.67 -2.71 -2.75
C PHE A 404 12.51 -2.90 -4.00
N ASN A 405 11.98 -2.44 -5.14
CA ASN A 405 12.71 -2.47 -6.40
C ASN A 405 13.68 -1.29 -6.47
N THR A 406 13.24 -0.11 -6.01
CA THR A 406 14.00 1.14 -6.07
C THR A 406 14.23 1.74 -4.68
N TRP A 407 15.33 2.48 -4.55
CA TRP A 407 15.71 3.16 -3.31
C TRP A 407 14.68 4.24 -2.93
N GLU A 408 14.17 4.97 -3.91
CA GLU A 408 13.21 6.05 -3.71
C GLU A 408 11.89 5.53 -3.13
N GLU A 409 11.38 4.39 -3.63
CA GLU A 409 10.16 3.76 -3.10
C GLU A 409 10.33 3.34 -1.64
N MET A 410 11.51 2.79 -1.30
CA MET A 410 11.87 2.39 0.06
C MET A 410 11.92 3.60 1.00
N VAL A 411 12.62 4.66 0.60
CA VAL A 411 12.74 5.90 1.39
C VAL A 411 11.38 6.57 1.58
N LEU A 412 10.55 6.67 0.54
CA LEU A 412 9.22 7.28 0.66
C LEU A 412 8.30 6.48 1.58
N PHE A 413 8.36 5.14 1.54
CA PHE A 413 7.64 4.29 2.48
C PHE A 413 8.13 4.52 3.91
N TYR A 414 9.45 4.53 4.12
CA TYR A 414 10.05 4.77 5.43
C TYR A 414 9.67 6.15 6.01
N CYS A 415 9.85 7.23 5.25
CA CYS A 415 9.49 8.57 5.70
C CYS A 415 7.99 8.71 5.95
N SER A 416 7.14 8.12 5.10
CA SER A 416 5.69 8.14 5.32
C SER A 416 5.29 7.40 6.60
N PHE A 417 5.87 6.23 6.85
CA PHE A 417 5.67 5.47 8.09
C PHE A 417 6.10 6.30 9.30
N LEU A 418 7.30 6.85 9.28
CA LEU A 418 7.86 7.62 10.39
C LEU A 418 7.02 8.88 10.68
N SER A 419 6.63 9.63 9.64
CA SER A 419 5.78 10.81 9.80
C SER A 419 4.41 10.48 10.37
N LEU A 420 3.81 9.34 9.99
CA LEU A 420 2.56 8.85 10.57
C LEU A 420 2.75 8.40 12.02
N LYS A 421 3.83 7.67 12.33
CA LYS A 421 4.14 7.21 13.68
C LYS A 421 4.29 8.38 14.65
N VAL A 422 5.16 9.33 14.33
CA VAL A 422 5.45 10.48 15.20
C VAL A 422 4.25 11.41 15.34
N SER A 423 3.39 11.50 14.31
CA SER A 423 2.15 12.29 14.38
C SER A 423 0.99 11.56 15.08
N SER A 424 1.17 10.30 15.46
CA SER A 424 0.10 9.52 16.09
C SER A 424 -0.18 10.04 17.50
N PRO A 425 -1.45 10.29 17.86
CA PRO A 425 -1.81 10.67 19.23
C PRO A 425 -1.60 9.53 20.25
N LEU A 426 -1.29 8.32 19.78
CA LEU A 426 -1.03 7.13 20.58
C LEU A 426 0.47 6.79 20.67
N MET A 427 1.34 7.61 20.08
CA MET A 427 2.79 7.38 20.14
C MET A 427 3.30 7.62 21.57
N MET A 428 3.98 6.62 22.14
CA MET A 428 4.58 6.72 23.48
C MET A 428 6.09 6.95 23.41
N SER A 429 6.79 6.28 22.48
CA SER A 429 8.22 6.46 22.26
C SER A 429 8.62 6.10 20.83
N LEU A 430 9.73 6.67 20.39
CA LEU A 430 10.41 6.35 19.15
C LEU A 430 11.76 5.72 19.49
N GLN A 431 12.04 4.52 18.98
CA GLN A 431 13.30 3.85 19.29
C GLN A 431 14.47 4.49 18.53
N PRO A 432 15.69 4.52 19.09
CA PRO A 432 16.85 5.14 18.45
C PRO A 432 17.14 4.66 17.01
N ASP A 433 16.91 3.38 16.75
CA ASP A 433 17.19 2.77 15.44
C ASP A 433 16.10 3.07 14.40
N GLU A 434 14.97 3.67 14.78
CA GLU A 434 13.86 3.92 13.88
C GLU A 434 13.98 5.24 13.12
N TRP A 435 14.63 6.25 13.68
CA TRP A 435 14.76 7.57 13.05
C TRP A 435 16.04 7.72 12.22
N LYS A 436 16.86 6.67 12.17
CA LYS A 436 18.00 6.57 11.25
C LYS A 436 17.79 5.38 10.32
N LEU A 437 17.65 5.66 9.03
CA LEU A 437 17.64 4.59 8.02
C LEU A 437 19.06 4.01 7.91
N GLU A 438 19.20 2.72 8.24
CA GLU A 438 20.49 2.04 8.19
C GLU A 438 21.13 2.10 6.79
N GLY A 439 22.44 2.24 6.72
CA GLY A 439 23.17 2.42 5.47
C GLY A 439 23.13 3.83 4.89
N GLU A 440 22.43 4.78 5.50
CA GLU A 440 22.56 6.19 5.12
C GLU A 440 23.66 6.90 5.91
N HIS A 441 24.59 7.51 5.18
CA HIS A 441 25.65 8.36 5.70
C HIS A 441 25.25 9.82 5.60
N LYS A 442 25.47 10.56 6.69
CA LYS A 442 25.16 11.98 6.76
C LYS A 442 26.36 12.78 6.27
N MET A 443 26.21 13.37 5.08
CA MET A 443 27.23 14.20 4.45
C MET A 443 27.22 15.64 4.97
N PHE A 444 26.03 16.11 5.37
CA PHE A 444 25.84 17.46 5.87
C PHE A 444 24.62 17.56 6.77
N GLN A 445 24.67 18.49 7.73
CA GLN A 445 23.53 18.91 8.52
C GLN A 445 23.63 20.39 8.89
N ALA A 446 22.52 21.11 8.80
CA ALA A 446 22.39 22.46 9.29
C ALA A 446 20.96 22.78 9.72
N MET A 447 20.81 23.87 10.45
CA MET A 447 19.51 24.45 10.77
C MET A 447 19.09 25.40 9.66
N ILE A 448 17.85 25.26 9.20
CA ILE A 448 17.22 26.14 8.21
C ILE A 448 15.97 26.79 8.79
N ILE A 449 15.56 27.89 8.19
CA ILE A 449 14.33 28.62 8.52
C ILE A 449 13.41 28.51 7.30
N GLU A 450 12.32 27.77 7.43
CA GLU A 450 11.30 27.64 6.38
C GLU A 450 9.92 27.91 6.98
N ASP A 451 9.05 28.63 6.29
CA ASP A 451 7.71 28.99 6.77
C ASP A 451 7.70 29.61 8.20
N GLY A 452 8.77 30.33 8.57
CA GLY A 452 8.94 30.94 9.89
C GLY A 452 9.28 29.95 11.02
N ALA A 453 9.57 28.69 10.71
CA ALA A 453 9.91 27.65 11.67
C ALA A 453 11.35 27.12 11.45
N GLU A 454 11.98 26.68 12.55
CA GLU A 454 13.32 26.10 12.51
C GLU A 454 13.28 24.59 12.22
N HIS A 455 13.96 24.18 11.16
CA HIS A 455 14.05 22.78 10.75
C HIS A 455 15.50 22.33 10.63
N SER A 456 15.74 21.03 10.75
CA SER A 456 17.05 20.45 10.47
C SER A 456 17.07 19.91 9.05
N LEU A 457 17.93 20.48 8.20
CA LEU A 457 18.22 19.97 6.87
C LEU A 457 19.43 19.03 6.92
N GLN A 458 19.33 17.90 6.24
CA GLN A 458 20.38 16.90 6.11
C GLN A 458 20.60 16.54 4.64
N VAL A 459 21.86 16.27 4.27
CA VAL A 459 22.23 15.60 3.01
C VAL A 459 22.65 14.18 3.38
N LEU A 460 21.95 13.20 2.83
CA LEU A 460 22.12 11.78 3.14
C LEU A 460 22.53 11.03 1.87
N GLU A 461 23.51 10.14 2.01
CA GLU A 461 23.99 9.25 0.95
C GLU A 461 23.74 7.79 1.34
N ASP A 462 23.08 7.02 0.50
CA ASP A 462 22.89 5.58 0.71
C ASP A 462 24.14 4.79 0.31
N SER A 463 24.70 4.02 1.24
CA SER A 463 25.93 3.27 1.04
C SER A 463 25.84 2.14 0.02
N ASN A 464 24.63 1.66 -0.29
CA ASN A 464 24.46 0.53 -1.20
C ASN A 464 24.35 0.97 -2.66
N CYS A 465 23.79 2.15 -2.91
CA CYS A 465 23.53 2.63 -4.28
C CYS A 465 24.14 4.00 -4.59
N GLY A 466 24.78 4.66 -3.63
CA GLY A 466 25.30 6.03 -3.77
C GLY A 466 24.20 7.09 -3.94
N GLY A 467 22.94 6.73 -3.70
CA GLY A 467 21.80 7.63 -3.85
C GLY A 467 21.88 8.79 -2.87
N LEU A 468 21.78 10.02 -3.38
CA LEU A 468 21.79 11.24 -2.56
C LEU A 468 20.38 11.79 -2.36
N ARG A 469 20.04 12.15 -1.12
CA ARG A 469 18.77 12.83 -0.82
C ARG A 469 18.95 13.96 0.18
N LEU A 470 18.07 14.94 0.04
CA LEU A 470 17.81 15.95 1.03
C LEU A 470 16.69 15.48 1.95
N LEU A 471 16.86 15.69 3.25
CA LEU A 471 15.85 15.40 4.25
C LEU A 471 15.72 16.58 5.19
N THR A 472 14.49 17.08 5.34
CA THR A 472 14.16 18.12 6.31
C THR A 472 13.26 17.55 7.38
N GLU A 473 13.65 17.74 8.63
CA GLU A 473 12.97 17.21 9.81
C GLU A 473 12.69 18.30 10.85
N VAL A 474 11.69 18.04 11.69
CA VAL A 474 11.43 18.86 12.87
C VAL A 474 12.63 18.77 13.81
N SER A 475 13.20 19.94 14.11
CA SER A 475 14.46 20.04 14.84
C SER A 475 14.32 19.88 16.35
N ARG A 476 13.16 20.24 16.93
CA ARG A 476 12.93 20.31 18.39
C ARG A 476 11.48 19.97 18.75
N GLY A 477 11.27 19.58 20.01
CA GLY A 477 9.96 19.34 20.62
C GLY A 477 9.46 17.91 20.43
N ASP A 478 8.19 17.68 20.78
CA ASP A 478 7.58 16.34 20.84
C ASP A 478 7.50 15.63 19.48
N GLN A 479 7.71 16.35 18.38
CA GLN A 479 7.73 15.80 17.02
C GLN A 479 9.14 15.74 16.42
N GLN A 480 10.20 15.80 17.25
CA GLN A 480 11.57 15.67 16.78
C GLN A 480 11.73 14.43 15.88
N TYR A 481 12.56 14.56 14.84
CA TYR A 481 12.82 13.52 13.82
C TYR A 481 11.67 13.23 12.86
N ARG A 482 10.52 13.89 12.99
CA ARG A 482 9.45 13.77 12.01
C ARG A 482 9.92 14.35 10.65
N PRO A 483 9.91 13.55 9.56
CA PRO A 483 10.13 14.09 8.22
C PRO A 483 9.06 15.13 7.87
N ILE A 484 9.51 16.28 7.37
CA ILE A 484 8.66 17.35 6.83
C ILE A 484 8.60 17.20 5.32
N TRP A 485 9.76 17.06 4.67
CA TRP A 485 9.87 16.73 3.27
C TRP A 485 11.19 16.01 2.98
N THR A 486 11.22 15.26 1.88
CA THR A 486 12.47 14.71 1.32
C THR A 486 12.52 14.99 -0.18
N ALA A 487 13.72 15.07 -0.74
CA ALA A 487 13.93 15.27 -2.17
C ALA A 487 15.13 14.44 -2.63
N PHE A 488 14.99 13.76 -3.76
CA PHE A 488 16.08 12.97 -4.34
C PHE A 488 16.94 13.86 -5.22
N VAL A 489 18.26 13.77 -5.04
CA VAL A 489 19.24 14.49 -5.86
C VAL A 489 19.55 13.61 -7.06
N THR A 490 19.15 14.06 -8.24
CA THR A 490 19.29 13.33 -9.50
C THR A 490 20.47 13.87 -10.31
N HIS A 491 20.70 13.33 -11.51
CA HIS A 491 21.76 13.77 -12.44
C HIS A 491 21.80 15.29 -12.70
N GLN A 492 20.69 16.00 -12.49
CA GLN A 492 20.61 17.46 -12.60
C GLN A 492 21.64 18.18 -11.72
N CYS A 493 22.10 17.58 -10.62
CA CYS A 493 23.10 18.17 -9.74
C CYS A 493 24.47 18.40 -10.39
N GLN A 494 24.74 17.74 -11.51
CA GLN A 494 25.96 17.94 -12.30
C GLN A 494 25.94 19.25 -13.08
N SER A 495 24.76 19.87 -13.25
CA SER A 495 24.63 21.17 -13.89
C SER A 495 25.14 22.27 -12.97
N SER A 496 26.05 23.12 -13.48
CA SER A 496 26.55 24.29 -12.75
C SER A 496 25.47 25.32 -12.42
N THR A 497 24.30 25.23 -13.05
CA THR A 497 23.16 26.13 -12.81
C THR A 497 22.12 25.54 -11.87
N TRP A 498 22.26 24.28 -11.45
CA TRP A 498 21.31 23.60 -10.56
C TRP A 498 21.28 24.23 -9.17
N LEU A 499 22.46 24.52 -8.62
CA LEU A 499 22.64 25.10 -7.30
C LEU A 499 23.36 26.44 -7.42
N GLU A 500 22.76 27.49 -6.84
CA GLU A 500 23.30 28.84 -6.87
C GLU A 500 23.34 29.42 -5.45
N ILE A 501 24.51 29.89 -5.02
CA ILE A 501 24.65 30.57 -3.72
C ILE A 501 24.32 32.06 -3.92
N ILE A 502 23.20 32.49 -3.35
CA ILE A 502 22.71 33.87 -3.47
C ILE A 502 23.30 34.77 -2.38
N SER A 503 23.50 34.22 -1.19
CA SER A 503 24.17 34.90 -0.09
C SER A 503 24.83 33.88 0.86
N GLN A 504 25.51 34.35 1.91
CA GLN A 504 26.15 33.48 2.90
C GLN A 504 25.18 32.52 3.62
N ASN A 505 23.87 32.83 3.57
CA ASN A 505 22.80 32.08 4.22
C ASN A 505 21.77 31.52 3.25
N VAL A 506 21.81 31.87 1.96
CA VAL A 506 20.74 31.52 1.03
C VAL A 506 21.28 30.79 -0.18
N VAL A 507 20.69 29.64 -0.47
CA VAL A 507 20.98 28.85 -1.68
C VAL A 507 19.68 28.66 -2.45
N TRP A 508 19.77 28.76 -3.78
CA TRP A 508 18.72 28.37 -4.70
C TRP A 508 19.04 27.00 -5.29
N VAL A 509 18.04 26.13 -5.34
CA VAL A 509 18.11 24.82 -5.98
C VAL A 509 17.01 24.71 -7.02
N LYS A 510 17.40 24.59 -8.29
CA LYS A 510 16.47 24.48 -9.43
C LYS A 510 16.01 23.04 -9.62
N GLU A 511 14.81 22.87 -10.18
CA GLU A 511 14.24 21.54 -10.55
C GLU A 511 14.15 20.53 -9.39
N LEU A 512 14.25 20.98 -8.14
CA LEU A 512 14.14 20.11 -6.98
C LEU A 512 12.69 19.64 -6.79
N GLN A 513 12.46 18.33 -6.80
CA GLN A 513 11.13 17.77 -6.54
C GLN A 513 10.98 17.34 -5.07
N LEU A 514 10.05 17.96 -4.35
CA LEU A 514 9.78 17.62 -2.95
C LEU A 514 8.69 16.55 -2.80
N TYR A 515 8.87 15.69 -1.79
CA TYR A 515 7.84 14.82 -1.25
C TYR A 515 7.52 15.25 0.18
N VAL A 516 6.34 15.84 0.38
CA VAL A 516 5.97 16.55 1.61
C VAL A 516 5.12 15.66 2.53
N PHE A 517 5.52 15.54 3.79
CA PHE A 517 4.90 14.72 4.84
C PHE A 517 4.18 15.55 5.92
N SER A 518 3.79 16.79 5.57
CA SER A 518 3.11 17.74 6.45
C SER A 518 1.96 18.43 5.72
N THR A 519 0.78 18.52 6.35
CA THR A 519 -0.35 19.30 5.82
C THR A 519 -0.15 20.81 5.92
N ARG A 520 0.74 21.25 6.82
CA ARG A 520 1.00 22.67 7.11
C ARG A 520 2.08 23.26 6.21
N TYR A 521 2.98 22.43 5.67
CA TYR A 521 4.07 22.89 4.83
C TYR A 521 3.54 23.32 3.45
N ARG A 522 4.10 24.41 2.92
CA ARG A 522 3.75 24.98 1.61
C ARG A 522 5.03 25.24 0.84
N GLU A 523 5.36 24.35 -0.09
CA GLU A 523 6.59 24.48 -0.89
C GLU A 523 6.58 25.73 -1.78
N GLU A 524 5.39 26.27 -2.09
CA GLU A 524 5.22 27.49 -2.86
C GLU A 524 5.85 28.70 -2.17
N ASN A 525 5.83 28.75 -0.83
CA ASN A 525 6.42 29.84 -0.07
C ASN A 525 7.94 29.92 -0.25
N MET A 526 8.58 28.78 -0.55
CA MET A 526 10.02 28.68 -0.77
C MET A 526 10.38 28.80 -2.26
N ARG A 527 9.43 29.16 -3.14
CA ARG A 527 9.63 29.27 -4.59
C ARG A 527 9.15 30.61 -5.15
N GLN A 528 9.26 31.67 -4.35
CA GLN A 528 8.75 33.00 -4.70
C GLN A 528 9.67 33.81 -5.63
N ASN A 529 10.90 33.33 -5.89
CA ASN A 529 11.77 33.97 -6.89
C ASN A 529 11.23 33.80 -8.31
N LYS A 530 11.65 34.71 -9.18
CA LYS A 530 11.28 34.75 -10.61
C LYS A 530 11.63 33.48 -11.41
N TYR A 531 12.46 32.59 -10.87
CA TYR A 531 12.87 31.35 -11.53
C TYR A 531 12.12 30.11 -11.00
N GLY A 532 11.25 30.26 -9.99
CA GLY A 532 10.59 29.13 -9.31
C GLY A 532 11.56 28.17 -8.61
N ALA A 533 12.80 28.60 -8.40
CA ALA A 533 13.82 27.81 -7.72
C ALA A 533 13.46 27.64 -6.24
N PHE A 534 13.84 26.51 -5.65
CA PHE A 534 13.61 26.28 -4.23
C PHE A 534 14.66 27.03 -3.41
N GLU A 535 14.24 27.85 -2.46
CA GLU A 535 15.11 28.65 -1.61
C GLU A 535 15.34 28.00 -0.26
N ILE A 536 16.61 27.80 0.08
CA ILE A 536 17.02 27.27 1.38
C ILE A 536 17.67 28.39 2.17
N HIS A 537 17.03 28.77 3.28
CA HIS A 537 17.49 29.82 4.19
C HIS A 537 18.18 29.20 5.41
N PHE A 538 19.50 29.17 5.40
CA PHE A 538 20.31 28.68 6.51
C PHE A 538 20.37 29.67 7.66
N LYS A 539 20.25 29.16 8.89
CA LYS A 539 20.37 29.96 10.11
C LYS A 539 21.82 30.40 10.38
N GLN A 540 22.80 29.59 9.98
CA GLN A 540 24.22 29.83 10.22
C GLN A 540 24.92 30.35 8.97
N PRO A 541 25.66 31.47 9.07
CA PRO A 541 26.62 31.88 8.05
C PRO A 541 27.60 30.76 7.72
N ALA A 542 27.96 30.65 6.44
CA ALA A 542 28.81 29.59 5.86
C ALA A 542 28.17 28.19 5.71
N ALA A 543 26.97 27.94 6.23
CA ALA A 543 26.27 26.69 5.98
C ALA A 543 25.92 26.51 4.48
N ALA A 544 25.60 27.61 3.78
CA ALA A 544 25.37 27.62 2.33
C ALA A 544 26.58 27.09 1.54
N ALA A 545 27.78 27.56 1.87
CA ALA A 545 29.01 27.12 1.20
C ALA A 545 29.34 25.66 1.50
N ARG A 546 29.16 25.19 2.74
CA ARG A 546 29.35 23.77 3.09
C ARG A 546 28.33 22.87 2.41
N PHE A 547 27.07 23.31 2.33
CA PHE A 547 26.01 22.60 1.62
C PHE A 547 26.36 22.42 0.14
N ALA A 548 26.78 23.50 -0.53
CA ALA A 548 27.19 23.45 -1.94
C ALA A 548 28.35 22.47 -2.17
N ARG A 549 29.33 22.41 -1.25
CA ARG A 549 30.47 21.48 -1.33
C ARG A 549 30.08 20.00 -1.33
N CYS A 550 28.90 19.64 -0.82
CA CYS A 550 28.42 18.25 -0.85
C CYS A 550 28.13 17.74 -2.26
N PHE A 551 27.99 18.63 -3.24
CA PHE A 551 27.61 18.30 -4.62
C PHE A 551 28.72 18.56 -5.63
N LEU A 552 29.86 19.09 -5.17
CA LEU A 552 31.03 19.30 -6.03
C LEU A 552 31.85 18.01 -6.11
N PRO A 553 32.42 17.70 -7.28
CA PRO A 553 33.38 16.61 -7.38
C PRO A 553 34.58 16.88 -6.46
N PRO A 554 35.21 15.82 -5.89
CA PRO A 554 36.39 16.00 -5.07
C PRO A 554 37.48 16.74 -5.86
N PRO A 555 38.24 17.65 -5.22
CA PRO A 555 39.31 18.35 -5.89
C PRO A 555 40.29 17.34 -6.49
N SER A 556 40.69 17.57 -7.75
CA SER A 556 41.73 16.79 -8.41
C SER A 556 42.94 16.72 -7.47
N PRO A 557 43.53 15.54 -7.24
CA PRO A 557 44.74 15.47 -6.43
C PRO A 557 45.75 16.47 -7.01
N PRO A 558 46.47 17.23 -6.16
CA PRO A 558 47.50 18.13 -6.65
C PRO A 558 48.42 17.33 -7.54
N ALA A 559 48.80 17.91 -8.69
CA ALA A 559 49.69 17.30 -9.67
C ALA A 559 51.04 16.98 -9.00
N SER A 560 51.09 15.86 -8.29
CA SER A 560 52.32 15.24 -7.84
C SER A 560 53.00 14.79 -9.11
N VAL A 561 54.21 15.31 -9.32
CA VAL A 561 55.15 14.95 -10.37
C VAL A 561 55.04 13.45 -10.65
N MET A 562 54.35 13.08 -11.74
CA MET A 562 54.24 11.69 -12.17
C MET A 562 55.49 11.35 -12.96
N HIS A 563 56.21 10.33 -12.48
CA HIS A 563 57.24 9.66 -13.27
C HIS A 563 56.57 8.91 -14.45
N PRO A 564 57.23 8.78 -15.61
CA PRO A 564 56.61 8.28 -16.84
C PRO A 564 56.12 6.83 -16.84
N GLU A 565 56.29 6.07 -15.76
CA GLU A 565 56.00 4.63 -15.73
C GLU A 565 54.59 4.29 -15.19
N ASP A 566 53.87 5.24 -14.59
CA ASP A 566 52.54 5.01 -14.00
C ASP A 566 51.35 5.29 -14.97
N ILE A 567 51.64 5.53 -16.25
CA ILE A 567 50.64 5.98 -17.26
C ILE A 567 49.89 4.80 -17.90
N GLU A 568 50.45 3.59 -17.92
CA GLU A 568 49.84 2.45 -18.62
C GLU A 568 48.80 1.69 -17.77
N GLU A 569 49.00 1.55 -16.45
CA GLU A 569 48.11 0.72 -15.61
C GLU A 569 46.76 1.41 -15.25
N ARG A 570 46.73 2.75 -15.30
CA ARG A 570 45.51 3.55 -14.97
C ARG A 570 44.57 3.74 -16.16
N SER A 571 45.03 3.44 -17.36
CA SER A 571 44.27 3.58 -18.61
C SER A 571 43.34 2.38 -18.81
N GLU A 572 43.82 1.16 -18.56
CA GLU A 572 43.03 -0.08 -18.69
C GLU A 572 41.93 -0.22 -17.62
N SER A 573 42.16 0.31 -16.41
CA SER A 573 41.20 0.28 -15.31
C SER A 573 40.05 1.30 -15.47
N ARG A 574 40.20 2.28 -16.38
CA ARG A 574 39.18 3.29 -16.68
C ARG A 574 38.30 2.92 -17.88
N GLU A 575 38.86 2.25 -18.90
CA GLU A 575 38.08 1.73 -20.03
C GLU A 575 37.18 0.54 -19.63
N SER A 576 37.65 -0.31 -18.71
CA SER A 576 36.86 -1.44 -18.18
C SER A 576 35.64 -1.02 -17.35
N ARG A 577 35.59 0.21 -16.81
CA ARG A 577 34.40 0.78 -16.14
C ARG A 577 33.44 1.51 -17.10
N LEU A 578 33.90 1.93 -18.27
CA LEU A 578 33.10 2.65 -19.26
C LEU A 578 32.37 1.71 -20.23
N ALA A 579 32.86 0.49 -20.44
CA ALA A 579 32.22 -0.50 -21.33
C ALA A 579 30.95 -1.16 -20.76
N ALA A 580 30.70 -1.10 -19.45
CA ALA A 580 29.54 -1.78 -18.84
C ALA A 580 28.21 -1.00 -18.92
N SER A 581 28.20 0.22 -19.47
CA SER A 581 27.02 1.10 -19.46
C SER A 581 26.50 1.48 -20.86
N VAL A 582 27.11 1.01 -21.94
CA VAL A 582 26.70 1.35 -23.31
C VAL A 582 26.71 0.10 -24.19
N ASP A 583 25.75 -0.81 -23.97
CA ASP A 583 25.32 -1.70 -25.05
C ASP A 583 23.91 -2.27 -24.81
N SER A 584 22.91 -1.56 -25.32
CA SER A 584 21.60 -2.13 -25.67
C SER A 584 20.85 -1.18 -26.58
N THR A 585 21.37 -1.04 -27.80
CA THR A 585 20.55 -0.71 -28.97
C THR A 585 21.30 -1.19 -30.22
N ARG A 586 20.99 -2.41 -30.70
CA ARG A 586 21.19 -2.67 -32.12
C ARG A 586 20.12 -3.59 -32.71
N SER A 587 19.31 -2.92 -33.52
CA SER A 587 18.52 -3.39 -34.65
C SER A 587 19.14 -4.60 -35.37
N GLY A 588 18.31 -5.62 -35.61
CA GLY A 588 18.62 -6.69 -36.55
C GLY A 588 18.48 -6.19 -37.98
N SER A 589 19.54 -6.31 -38.76
CA SER A 589 19.53 -6.12 -40.21
C SER A 589 20.46 -7.15 -40.85
N LEU A 590 19.92 -7.80 -41.88
CA LEU A 590 20.43 -8.96 -42.63
C LEU A 590 21.89 -8.82 -43.15
N PRO A 591 22.60 -9.93 -43.41
CA PRO A 591 23.91 -9.90 -44.05
C PRO A 591 23.80 -9.86 -45.59
N PRO A 592 24.72 -9.17 -46.29
CA PRO A 592 24.93 -9.33 -47.72
C PRO A 592 26.01 -10.39 -47.98
N LEU A 593 25.82 -11.22 -49.02
CA LEU A 593 26.89 -12.02 -49.60
C LEU A 593 27.00 -11.73 -51.09
N HIS A 594 28.21 -11.30 -51.45
CA HIS A 594 28.74 -11.06 -52.79
C HIS A 594 28.72 -12.33 -53.66
N GLY A 595 28.42 -12.18 -54.95
CA GLY A 595 29.00 -13.01 -56.01
C GLY A 595 30.16 -12.28 -56.69
N PRO A 596 30.61 -12.67 -57.91
CA PRO A 596 30.56 -13.96 -58.59
C PRO A 596 32.01 -14.41 -58.98
N PRO A 597 32.24 -15.42 -59.86
CA PRO A 597 31.92 -15.37 -61.30
C PRO A 597 30.81 -16.33 -61.75
#